data_AF-A0A946BTG8-F1
#
_entry.id   AF-A0A946BTG8-F1
#
_cell.length_a   1.000
_cell.length_b   1.000
_cell.length_c   1.000
_cell.angle_alpha   90.00
_cell.angle_beta   90.00
_cell.angle_gamma   90.00
#
_symmetry.space_group_name_H-M   'P 1'
#
loop_
_entity.id
_entity.type
_entity.pdbx_description
1 polymer ?
#
loop_
_entity_poly.entity_id
_entity_poly.type
_entity_poly.pdbx_seq_one_letter_code
_entity_poly.pdbx_strand_id
1 'polypeptide(L)'
;MIALLTILLNMHLNIAWAVENISLRAVEPTGVIVPNPMETAKLARGKTFQVNHKTFSVQFFFNEKDIFGVILKRNKKHSIHFRWCLFKSCEESQYDYIKIIARASAPPFENDFFSIPYPSYLPYSFQGIEFSSPK
;
A
#
# COMPACT_ATOMS: atom_id res chain seq x y z
N MET A 1 36.44 47.43 -18.04
CA MET A 1 36.05 46.01 -17.97
C MET A 1 35.73 45.63 -16.51
N ILE A 2 34.70 46.23 -15.88
CA ILE A 2 34.31 45.91 -14.48
C ILE A 2 32.77 45.97 -14.26
N ALA A 3 31.98 46.46 -15.22
CA ALA A 3 30.54 46.66 -15.00
C ALA A 3 29.64 45.43 -15.26
N LEU A 4 30.19 44.29 -15.72
CA LEU A 4 29.40 43.10 -16.06
C LEU A 4 29.42 42.01 -14.97
N LEU A 5 30.28 42.13 -13.96
CA LEU A 5 30.46 41.09 -12.94
C LEU A 5 29.52 41.24 -11.73
N THR A 6 28.87 42.40 -11.56
CA THR A 6 28.03 42.69 -10.38
C THR A 6 26.57 42.26 -10.53
N ILE A 7 26.11 41.94 -11.74
CA ILE A 7 24.70 41.52 -11.96
C ILE A 7 24.49 40.03 -11.62
N LEU A 8 25.56 39.23 -11.54
CA LEU A 8 25.48 37.79 -11.26
C LEU A 8 25.40 37.43 -9.77
N LEU A 9 25.60 38.37 -8.84
CA LEU A 9 25.63 38.07 -7.39
C LEU A 9 24.29 38.28 -6.64
N ASN A 10 23.23 38.76 -7.29
CA ASN A 10 21.96 39.07 -6.62
C ASN A 10 20.82 38.05 -6.84
N MET A 11 21.11 36.90 -7.45
CA MET A 11 20.17 35.78 -7.47
C MET A 11 20.40 34.92 -6.22
N HIS A 12 20.11 35.49 -5.04
CA HIS A 12 19.87 34.69 -3.85
C HIS A 12 18.60 33.87 -4.13
N LEU A 13 18.83 32.66 -4.65
CA LEU A 13 17.81 31.67 -4.91
C LEU A 13 17.28 31.21 -3.55
N ASN A 14 16.32 31.95 -3.02
CA ASN A 14 15.48 31.50 -1.92
C ASN A 14 14.59 30.37 -2.45
N ILE A 15 15.18 29.20 -2.68
CA ILE A 15 14.41 27.96 -2.72
C ILE A 15 14.03 27.69 -1.28
N ALA A 16 12.99 28.39 -0.81
CA ALA A 16 12.23 27.96 0.34
C ALA A 16 11.58 26.64 -0.06
N TRP A 17 12.30 25.54 0.13
CA TRP A 17 11.68 24.24 0.22
C TRP A 17 10.73 24.36 1.40
N ALA A 18 9.44 24.57 1.11
CA ALA A 18 8.39 24.28 2.05
C ALA A 18 8.38 22.76 2.23
N VAL A 19 9.37 22.24 2.95
CA VAL A 19 9.27 20.95 3.62
C VAL A 19 8.30 21.20 4.75
N GLU A 20 7.02 21.18 4.40
CA GLU A 20 5.98 21.06 5.39
C GLU A 20 6.25 19.72 6.07
N ASN A 21 6.68 19.78 7.33
CA ASN A 21 6.74 18.61 8.17
C ASN A 21 5.30 18.16 8.38
N ILE A 22 4.80 17.33 7.45
CA ILE A 22 3.51 16.68 7.59
C ILE A 22 3.68 15.78 8.81
N SER A 23 3.14 16.21 9.94
CA SER A 23 2.90 15.31 11.05
C SER A 23 1.96 14.25 10.51
N LEU A 24 2.44 13.02 10.36
CA LEU A 24 1.60 11.83 10.31
C LEU A 24 0.93 11.71 11.69
N ARG A 25 0.05 12.66 12.05
CA ARG A 25 -0.97 12.43 13.07
C ARG A 25 -1.64 11.13 12.64
N ALA A 26 -1.60 10.13 13.52
CA ALA A 26 -2.22 8.83 13.30
C ALA A 26 -3.59 9.06 12.64
N VAL A 27 -3.65 8.79 11.33
CA VAL A 27 -4.88 8.96 10.57
C VAL A 27 -5.82 7.95 11.19
N GLU A 28 -6.88 8.43 11.85
CA GLU A 28 -7.90 7.51 12.35
C GLU A 28 -8.34 6.64 11.18
N PRO A 29 -8.46 5.31 11.35
CA PRO A 29 -8.76 4.43 10.24
C PRO A 29 -10.12 4.79 9.63
N THR A 30 -10.10 5.55 8.55
CA THR A 30 -11.29 6.03 7.82
C THR A 30 -11.72 5.07 6.71
N GLY A 31 -11.05 3.92 6.60
CA GLY A 31 -11.31 2.92 5.57
C GLY A 31 -12.63 2.19 5.82
N VAL A 32 -13.35 1.87 4.73
CA VAL A 32 -14.51 0.99 4.80
C VAL A 32 -14.04 -0.41 5.18
N ILE A 33 -14.53 -0.96 6.29
CA ILE A 33 -14.23 -2.34 6.68
C ILE A 33 -14.86 -3.28 5.67
N VAL A 34 -14.06 -4.21 5.15
CA VAL A 34 -14.45 -5.13 4.08
C VAL A 34 -14.19 -6.58 4.49
N PRO A 35 -14.94 -7.55 3.93
CA PRO A 35 -14.68 -8.97 4.16
C PRO A 35 -13.31 -9.36 3.60
N ASN A 36 -12.76 -10.45 4.09
CA ASN A 36 -11.49 -10.99 3.61
C ASN A 36 -11.61 -12.52 3.57
N PRO A 37 -11.58 -13.17 2.38
CA PRO A 37 -11.30 -12.61 1.05
C PRO A 37 -12.40 -11.71 0.46
N MET A 38 -12.11 -11.01 -0.63
CA MET A 38 -13.08 -10.18 -1.38
C MET A 38 -12.89 -10.18 -2.89
N GLU A 39 -13.98 -9.91 -3.61
CA GLU A 39 -13.97 -9.70 -5.07
C GLU A 39 -13.45 -8.30 -5.44
N THR A 40 -12.54 -8.22 -6.40
CA THR A 40 -11.97 -6.93 -6.85
C THR A 40 -13.01 -6.01 -7.47
N ALA A 41 -14.00 -6.59 -8.17
CA ALA A 41 -15.09 -5.83 -8.79
C ALA A 41 -16.01 -5.11 -7.78
N LYS A 42 -15.97 -5.48 -6.49
CA LYS A 42 -16.73 -4.81 -5.42
C LYS A 42 -15.98 -3.65 -4.78
N LEU A 43 -14.71 -3.44 -5.15
CA LEU A 43 -13.90 -2.33 -4.65
C LEU A 43 -14.18 -1.07 -5.47
N ALA A 44 -15.00 -0.17 -4.91
CA ALA A 44 -15.31 1.11 -5.52
C ALA A 44 -14.06 2.00 -5.67
N ARG A 45 -13.97 2.70 -6.82
CA ARG A 45 -12.89 3.66 -7.11
C ARG A 45 -12.89 4.81 -6.09
N GLY A 46 -11.69 5.32 -5.78
CA GLY A 46 -11.50 6.47 -4.89
C GLY A 46 -11.88 6.22 -3.43
N LYS A 47 -12.04 4.94 -3.05
CA LYS A 47 -12.31 4.53 -1.67
C LYS A 47 -11.10 3.84 -1.07
N THR A 48 -10.96 4.02 0.23
CA THR A 48 -10.00 3.30 1.04
C THR A 48 -10.75 2.22 1.83
N PHE A 49 -10.15 1.05 1.93
CA PHE A 49 -10.69 -0.14 2.54
C PHE A 49 -9.82 -0.58 3.70
N GLN A 50 -10.38 -1.34 4.63
CA GLN A 50 -9.66 -1.88 5.77
C GLN A 50 -9.98 -3.35 5.99
N VAL A 51 -8.93 -4.15 6.18
CA VAL A 51 -9.03 -5.55 6.61
C VAL A 51 -8.54 -5.66 8.05
N ASN A 52 -9.40 -6.21 8.90
CA ASN A 52 -9.08 -6.53 10.29
C ASN A 52 -8.91 -8.03 10.44
N HIS A 53 -7.68 -8.47 10.66
CA HIS A 53 -7.32 -9.85 10.96
C HIS A 53 -6.94 -9.98 12.44
N LYS A 54 -6.95 -11.21 12.98
CA LYS A 54 -6.55 -11.47 14.39
C LYS A 54 -5.14 -10.96 14.71
N THR A 55 -4.24 -11.00 13.74
CA THR A 55 -2.82 -10.67 13.91
C THR A 55 -2.40 -9.37 13.24
N PHE A 56 -3.26 -8.72 12.46
CA PHE A 56 -2.92 -7.47 11.78
C PHE A 56 -4.16 -6.66 11.38
N SER A 57 -3.94 -5.39 11.06
CA SER A 57 -4.93 -4.50 10.46
C SER A 57 -4.24 -3.75 9.34
N VAL A 58 -4.80 -3.78 8.14
CA VAL A 58 -4.27 -3.03 6.99
C VAL A 58 -5.34 -2.13 6.42
N GLN A 59 -4.93 -0.93 6.00
CA GLN A 59 -5.76 -0.02 5.25
C GLN A 59 -5.17 0.11 3.84
N PHE A 60 -5.99 -0.01 2.80
CA PHE A 60 -5.53 -0.02 1.43
C PHE A 60 -6.49 0.69 0.47
N PHE A 61 -5.97 1.08 -0.69
CA PHE A 61 -6.69 1.62 -1.82
C PHE A 61 -6.33 0.79 -3.06
N PHE A 62 -7.30 0.60 -3.95
CA PHE A 62 -7.16 -0.13 -5.21
C PHE A 62 -7.45 0.82 -6.37
N ASN A 63 -6.47 1.02 -7.25
CA ASN A 63 -6.61 1.88 -8.44
C ASN A 63 -7.04 1.11 -9.69
N GLU A 64 -7.74 -0.01 -9.53
CA GLU A 64 -8.11 -0.97 -10.59
C GLU A 64 -6.97 -1.78 -11.19
N LYS A 65 -5.75 -1.57 -10.71
CA LYS A 65 -4.57 -2.29 -11.17
C LYS A 65 -3.73 -2.74 -9.98
N ASP A 66 -3.16 -1.77 -9.29
CA ASP A 66 -2.25 -1.93 -8.18
C ASP A 66 -2.97 -1.67 -6.85
N ILE A 67 -2.42 -2.24 -5.79
CA ILE A 67 -2.86 -2.01 -4.42
C ILE A 67 -1.79 -1.24 -3.67
N PHE A 68 -2.21 -0.21 -2.96
CA PHE A 68 -1.37 0.60 -2.09
C PHE A 68 -1.99 0.64 -0.71
N GLY A 69 -1.20 0.63 0.34
CA GLY A 69 -1.76 0.64 1.68
C GLY A 69 -0.75 0.89 2.78
N VAL A 70 -1.25 0.92 4.00
CA VAL A 70 -0.50 1.07 5.23
C VAL A 70 -0.85 -0.05 6.20
N ILE A 71 0.16 -0.54 6.93
CA ILE A 71 -0.06 -1.51 8.01
C ILE A 71 -0.43 -0.72 9.27
N LEU A 72 -1.70 -0.73 9.65
CA LEU A 72 -2.17 -0.01 10.84
C LEU A 72 -1.71 -0.69 12.14
N LYS A 73 -1.71 -2.02 12.15
CA LYS A 73 -1.34 -2.84 13.31
C LYS A 73 -0.78 -4.18 12.85
N ARG A 74 0.23 -4.74 13.53
CA ARG A 74 0.65 -6.14 13.27
C ARG A 74 1.33 -6.82 14.45
N ASN A 75 1.11 -8.13 14.56
CA ASN A 75 1.93 -9.02 15.35
C ASN A 75 3.22 -9.32 14.58
N LYS A 76 4.35 -8.86 15.12
CA LYS A 76 5.67 -9.00 14.46
C LYS A 76 6.11 -10.46 14.29
N LYS A 77 5.53 -11.42 15.04
CA LYS A 77 5.86 -12.85 14.93
C LYS A 77 5.32 -13.52 13.66
N HIS A 78 4.33 -12.91 13.00
CA HIS A 78 3.73 -13.46 11.78
C HIS A 78 4.07 -12.62 10.56
N SER A 79 4.12 -13.28 9.42
CA SER A 79 4.11 -12.61 8.12
C SER A 79 2.69 -12.15 7.78
N ILE A 80 2.61 -11.14 6.91
CA ILE A 80 1.37 -10.75 6.24
C ILE A 80 1.56 -11.06 4.76
N HIS A 81 0.71 -11.93 4.25
CA HIS A 81 0.65 -12.34 2.87
C HIS A 81 -0.52 -11.63 2.21
N PHE A 82 -0.31 -11.28 0.96
CA PHE A 82 -1.36 -10.82 0.05
C PHE A 82 -1.46 -11.84 -1.08
N ARG A 83 -2.67 -12.19 -1.47
CA ARG A 83 -2.95 -13.10 -2.58
C ARG A 83 -3.88 -12.43 -3.57
N TRP A 84 -3.44 -12.34 -4.83
CA TRP A 84 -4.36 -12.17 -5.96
C TRP A 84 -4.96 -13.53 -6.28
N CYS A 85 -6.30 -13.62 -6.24
CA CYS A 85 -7.04 -14.86 -6.46
C CYS A 85 -7.54 -14.96 -7.90
N LEU A 86 -7.35 -16.11 -8.54
CA LEU A 86 -7.89 -16.35 -9.88
C LEU A 86 -9.42 -16.26 -9.88
N PHE A 87 -10.05 -16.78 -8.83
CA PHE A 87 -11.51 -16.85 -8.69
C PHE A 87 -12.03 -15.85 -7.65
N LYS A 88 -13.30 -15.43 -7.84
CA LYS A 88 -14.03 -14.52 -6.93
C LYS A 88 -14.13 -15.05 -5.50
N SER A 89 -14.26 -16.37 -5.36
CA SER A 89 -14.33 -17.10 -4.09
C SER A 89 -13.00 -17.17 -3.34
N CYS A 90 -11.88 -16.85 -3.99
CA CYS A 90 -10.53 -17.10 -3.47
C CYS A 90 -10.28 -18.56 -3.03
N GLU A 91 -10.95 -19.51 -3.68
CA GLU A 91 -10.53 -20.92 -3.62
C GLU A 91 -9.08 -21.07 -4.09
N GLU A 92 -8.33 -21.97 -3.46
CA GLU A 92 -6.92 -22.17 -3.77
C GLU A 92 -6.73 -22.58 -5.23
N SER A 93 -5.89 -21.85 -5.94
CA SER A 93 -5.54 -22.11 -7.32
C SER A 93 -4.03 -22.02 -7.51
N GLN A 94 -3.49 -22.93 -8.33
CA GLN A 94 -2.09 -22.87 -8.77
C GLN A 94 -1.74 -21.59 -9.54
N TYR A 95 -2.76 -20.86 -10.02
CA TYR A 95 -2.63 -19.62 -10.76
C TYR A 95 -2.72 -18.37 -9.87
N ASP A 96 -2.96 -18.54 -8.57
CA ASP A 96 -2.94 -17.43 -7.61
C ASP A 96 -1.55 -16.82 -7.53
N TYR A 97 -1.48 -15.51 -7.32
CA TYR A 97 -0.20 -14.82 -7.10
C TYR A 97 -0.10 -14.36 -5.65
N ILE A 98 0.93 -14.83 -4.95
CA ILE A 98 1.16 -14.52 -3.54
C ILE A 98 2.35 -13.56 -3.41
N LYS A 99 2.15 -12.49 -2.63
CA LYS A 99 3.18 -11.53 -2.26
C LYS A 99 3.25 -11.43 -0.73
N ILE A 100 4.45 -11.56 -0.17
CA ILE A 100 4.68 -11.24 1.24
C ILE A 100 4.83 -9.73 1.36
N ILE A 101 3.85 -9.06 1.98
CA ILE A 101 3.89 -7.60 2.20
C ILE A 101 4.58 -7.23 3.52
N ALA A 102 4.64 -8.16 4.48
CA ALA A 102 5.37 -7.99 5.72
C ALA A 102 5.96 -9.33 6.17
N ARG A 103 7.28 -9.40 6.39
CA ARG A 103 7.95 -10.62 6.89
C ARG A 103 7.92 -10.68 8.41
N ALA A 104 7.89 -11.88 8.98
CA ALA A 104 8.04 -12.06 10.42
C ALA A 104 9.37 -11.45 10.91
N SER A 105 9.32 -10.74 12.04
CA SER A 105 10.45 -10.06 12.68
C SER A 105 11.20 -9.05 11.80
N ALA A 106 10.61 -8.63 10.68
CA ALA A 106 11.20 -7.71 9.72
C ALA A 106 10.19 -6.62 9.31
N PRO A 107 10.66 -5.44 8.87
CA PRO A 107 9.80 -4.40 8.31
C PRO A 107 9.05 -4.90 7.06
N PRO A 108 7.97 -4.23 6.64
CA PRO A 108 7.36 -3.02 7.22
C PRO A 108 6.64 -3.23 8.57
N PHE A 109 6.77 -2.26 9.50
CA PHE A 109 6.13 -2.24 10.82
C PHE A 109 4.82 -1.42 10.81
N GLU A 110 4.32 -1.04 11.98
CA GLU A 110 3.10 -0.24 12.08
C GLU A 110 3.33 1.16 11.50
N ASN A 111 2.33 1.66 10.77
CA ASN A 111 2.32 2.89 9.98
C ASN A 111 3.26 2.88 8.76
N ASP A 112 3.89 1.75 8.43
CA ASP A 112 4.67 1.63 7.20
C ASP A 112 3.77 1.33 5.99
N PHE A 113 4.21 1.86 4.85
CA PHE A 113 3.56 1.72 3.57
C PHE A 113 3.91 0.40 2.87
N PHE A 114 2.96 -0.15 2.12
CA PHE A 114 3.18 -1.25 1.19
C PHE A 114 2.52 -0.98 -0.17
N SER A 115 3.10 -1.56 -1.22
CA SER A 115 2.54 -1.57 -2.56
C SER A 115 2.60 -2.97 -3.16
N ILE A 116 1.52 -3.39 -3.82
CA ILE A 116 1.45 -4.64 -4.55
C ILE A 116 1.09 -4.29 -6.01
N PRO A 117 2.08 -4.26 -6.92
CA PRO A 117 1.79 -4.06 -8.32
C PRO A 117 1.03 -5.26 -8.90
N TYR A 118 0.17 -4.99 -9.89
CA TYR A 118 -0.47 -6.04 -10.67
C TYR A 118 0.60 -6.87 -11.41
N PRO A 119 0.59 -8.21 -11.29
CA PRO A 119 1.56 -9.07 -11.98
C PRO A 119 1.23 -9.17 -13.48
N SER A 120 1.51 -8.11 -14.24
CA SER A 120 1.14 -7.96 -15.66
C SER A 120 1.84 -8.93 -16.62
N TYR A 121 2.83 -9.69 -16.14
CA TYR A 121 3.50 -10.73 -16.91
C TYR A 121 2.69 -12.02 -16.99
N LEU A 122 1.61 -12.15 -16.21
CA LEU A 122 0.71 -13.30 -16.24
C LEU A 122 -0.38 -13.10 -17.31
N PRO A 123 -0.70 -14.14 -18.12
CA PRO A 123 -1.62 -14.01 -19.25
C PRO A 123 -3.11 -14.09 -18.86
N TYR A 124 -3.44 -13.85 -17.59
CA TYR A 124 -4.79 -13.99 -17.05
C TYR A 124 -5.10 -12.90 -16.04
N SER A 125 -6.40 -12.79 -15.72
CA SER A 125 -6.93 -11.77 -14.81
C SER A 125 -7.35 -12.35 -13.48
N PHE A 126 -7.07 -11.61 -12.41
CA PHE A 126 -7.49 -11.96 -11.06
C PHE A 126 -8.86 -11.37 -10.74
N GLN A 127 -9.67 -12.12 -10.01
CA GLN A 127 -11.04 -11.76 -9.68
C GLN A 127 -11.24 -11.46 -8.18
N GLY A 128 -10.28 -11.84 -7.34
CA GLY A 128 -10.34 -11.63 -5.91
C GLY A 128 -9.01 -11.26 -5.30
N ILE A 129 -9.06 -10.82 -4.05
CA ILE A 129 -7.90 -10.57 -3.20
C ILE A 129 -8.10 -11.12 -1.80
N GLU A 130 -7.00 -11.45 -1.16
CA GLU A 130 -6.99 -11.89 0.23
C GLU A 130 -5.73 -11.40 0.95
N PHE A 131 -5.88 -10.99 2.20
CA PHE A 131 -4.79 -10.77 3.13
C PHE A 131 -4.78 -11.89 4.17
N SER A 132 -3.67 -12.57 4.36
CA SER A 132 -3.57 -13.68 5.31
C SER A 132 -2.30 -13.60 6.16
N SER A 133 -2.28 -14.35 7.26
CA SER A 133 -1.13 -14.44 8.17
C SER A 133 -0.95 -15.90 8.54
N PRO A 134 -0.30 -16.69 7.67
CA PRO A 134 0.00 -18.09 7.97
C PRO A 134 0.83 -18.22 9.25
N LYS A 135 0.67 -19.36 9.92
CA LYS A 135 1.37 -19.65 11.17
C LYS A 135 2.84 -20.00 10.92
#